data_AF-A0A955ET32-F1
#
_entry.id   AF-A0A955ET32-F1
#
_cell.length_a   1.000
_cell.length_b   1.000
_cell.length_c   1.000
_cell.angle_alpha   90.00
_cell.angle_beta   90.00
_cell.angle_gamma   90.00
#
_symmetry.space_group_name_H-M   'P 1'
#
loop_
_entity.id
_entity.type
_entity.pdbx_description
1 polymer ?
#
loop_
_entity_poly.entity_id
_entity_poly.type
_entity_poly.pdbx_seq_one_letter_code
_entity_poly.pdbx_strand_id
1 'polypeptide(L)'
;MTRRSRHPAKTLLLLAAFGAAAWGVYRYWPALNQQIRGEEKRPDPELIERLQEQVVELLEGDPCSLGLQDVAWRRNEGRFVVRLDADPACGHSAAKELCARVARLVTAKGGHPASVFAYNGAGEPVTQYIE
;
A
#
# COMPACT_ATOMS: atom_id res chain seq x y z
N MET A 1 48.56 44.98 -9.33
CA MET A 1 48.04 44.44 -8.05
C MET A 1 46.54 44.67 -7.97
N THR A 2 45.71 43.67 -8.25
CA THR A 2 44.24 43.79 -8.17
C THR A 2 43.78 43.59 -6.74
N ARG A 3 43.39 44.66 -6.05
CA ARG A 3 42.61 44.58 -4.80
C ARG A 3 41.20 44.08 -5.15
N ARG A 4 41.01 42.77 -5.09
CA ARG A 4 39.66 42.16 -5.04
C ARG A 4 39.02 42.55 -3.71
N SER A 5 38.26 43.65 -3.74
CA SER A 5 37.28 43.99 -2.72
C SER A 5 36.28 42.84 -2.61
N ARG A 6 36.46 41.97 -1.60
CA ARG A 6 35.42 41.02 -1.22
C ARG A 6 34.32 41.84 -0.56
N HIS A 7 33.23 42.07 -1.27
CA HIS A 7 32.06 42.80 -0.75
C HIS A 7 31.31 41.89 0.26
N PRO A 8 31.49 42.09 1.59
CA PRO A 8 30.88 41.21 2.60
C PRO A 8 29.34 41.29 2.58
N ALA A 9 28.80 42.42 2.12
CA ALA A 9 27.37 42.64 1.97
C ALA A 9 26.71 41.68 0.97
N LYS A 10 27.41 41.29 -0.12
CA LYS A 10 26.86 40.33 -1.10
C LYS A 10 26.77 38.92 -0.52
N THR A 11 27.73 38.53 0.31
CA THR A 11 27.74 37.23 1.00
C THR A 11 26.64 37.17 2.06
N LEU A 12 26.42 38.25 2.81
CA LEU A 12 25.35 38.35 3.81
C LEU A 12 23.96 38.33 3.18
N LEU A 13 23.77 39.02 2.04
CA LEU A 13 22.52 38.97 1.27
C LEU A 13 22.21 37.56 0.75
N LEU A 14 23.22 36.85 0.26
CA LEU A 14 23.05 35.46 -0.16
C LEU A 14 22.65 34.57 1.01
N LEU A 15 23.34 34.67 2.16
CA LEU A 15 22.99 33.92 3.37
C LEU A 15 21.58 34.20 3.87
N ALA A 16 21.15 35.47 3.86
CA ALA A 16 19.79 35.86 4.23
C ALA A 16 18.75 35.29 3.25
N ALA A 17 19.03 35.32 1.95
CA ALA A 17 18.16 34.72 0.94
C ALA A 17 18.05 33.20 1.09
N PHE A 18 19.15 32.50 1.39
CA PHE A 18 19.14 31.07 1.69
C PHE A 18 18.37 30.75 2.97
N GLY A 19 18.53 31.56 4.03
CA GLY A 19 17.77 31.40 5.27
C GLY A 19 16.26 31.57 5.07
N ALA A 20 15.85 32.58 4.30
CA ALA A 20 14.44 32.82 3.97
C ALA A 20 13.84 31.70 3.11
N ALA A 21 14.59 31.20 2.11
CA ALA A 21 14.16 30.08 1.29
C ALA A 21 14.06 28.78 2.10
N ALA A 22 15.04 28.49 2.96
CA ALA A 22 15.02 27.32 3.85
C ALA A 22 13.84 27.37 4.84
N TRP A 23 13.53 28.56 5.38
CA TRP A 23 12.38 28.76 6.25
C TRP A 23 11.05 28.59 5.52
N GLY A 24 10.95 29.10 4.29
CA GLY A 24 9.81 28.87 3.41
C GLY A 24 9.60 27.37 3.14
N VAL A 25 10.65 26.66 2.75
CA VAL A 25 10.58 25.20 2.55
C VAL A 25 10.15 24.52 3.85
N TYR A 26 10.80 24.76 5.00
CA TYR A 26 10.42 24.11 6.27
C TYR A 26 8.97 24.41 6.70
N ARG A 27 8.50 25.65 6.53
CA ARG A 27 7.17 26.08 6.96
C ARG A 27 6.04 25.59 6.05
N TYR A 28 6.31 25.44 4.74
CA TYR A 28 5.33 24.94 3.76
C TYR A 28 5.51 23.46 3.42
N TRP A 29 6.60 22.82 3.85
CA TRP A 29 6.85 21.38 3.69
C TRP A 29 5.69 20.52 4.18
N PRO A 30 5.10 20.74 5.37
CA PRO A 30 4.01 19.89 5.86
C PRO A 30 2.76 19.94 4.98
N ALA A 31 2.41 21.13 4.48
CA ALA A 31 1.27 21.33 3.60
C ALA A 31 1.51 20.70 2.21
N LEU A 32 2.71 20.86 1.66
CA LEU A 32 3.13 20.19 0.42
C LEU A 32 3.18 18.66 0.58
N ASN A 33 3.64 18.15 1.72
CA ASN A 33 3.71 16.71 1.98
C ASN A 33 2.32 16.09 2.15
N GLN A 34 1.34 16.84 2.67
CA GLN A 34 -0.05 16.40 2.73
C GLN A 34 -0.73 16.41 1.35
N GLN A 35 -0.47 17.43 0.52
CA GLN A 35 -1.02 17.50 -0.84
C GLN A 35 -0.41 16.45 -1.79
N ILE A 36 0.89 16.19 -1.69
CA ILE A 36 1.58 15.20 -2.55
C ILE A 36 1.26 13.76 -2.14
N ARG A 37 1.08 13.49 -0.84
CA ARG A 37 0.76 12.13 -0.38
C ARG A 37 -0.63 11.64 -0.75
N GLY A 38 -1.49 12.52 -1.28
CA GLY A 38 -2.88 12.23 -1.52
C GLY A 38 -3.59 11.91 -0.21
N GLU A 39 -4.79 12.44 -0.04
CA GLU A 39 -5.73 11.81 0.87
C GLU A 39 -6.15 10.47 0.26
N GLU A 40 -5.25 9.48 0.23
CA GLU A 40 -5.68 8.11 0.01
C GLU A 40 -6.37 7.67 1.30
N LYS A 41 -7.67 7.98 1.31
CA LYS A 41 -8.61 7.81 2.41
C LYS A 41 -8.56 6.32 2.76
N ARG A 42 -8.07 6.03 3.97
CA ARG A 42 -8.12 4.66 4.52
C ARG A 42 -9.56 4.16 4.34
N PRO A 43 -9.78 2.99 3.73
CA PRO A 43 -11.11 2.43 3.60
C PRO A 43 -11.73 2.30 4.99
N ASP A 44 -13.05 2.47 5.04
CA ASP A 44 -13.84 2.35 6.26
C ASP A 44 -13.54 0.98 6.93
N PRO A 45 -13.26 0.90 8.24
CA PRO A 45 -13.14 -0.38 8.93
C PRO A 45 -14.33 -1.32 8.68
N GLU A 46 -15.57 -0.80 8.57
CA GLU A 46 -16.73 -1.63 8.25
C GLU A 46 -16.63 -2.29 6.86
N LEU A 47 -15.96 -1.64 5.90
CA LEU A 47 -15.73 -2.21 4.58
C LEU A 47 -14.78 -3.40 4.67
N ILE A 48 -13.76 -3.33 5.52
CA ILE A 48 -12.81 -4.44 5.71
C ILE A 48 -13.53 -5.65 6.32
N GLU A 49 -14.39 -5.45 7.32
CA GLU A 49 -15.18 -6.53 7.93
C GLU A 49 -16.11 -7.19 6.90
N ARG A 50 -16.84 -6.39 6.10
CA ARG A 50 -17.70 -6.93 5.03
C ARG A 50 -16.92 -7.68 3.96
N LEU A 51 -15.71 -7.21 3.63
CA LEU A 51 -14.83 -7.91 2.69
C LEU A 51 -14.35 -9.24 3.28
N GLN A 52 -14.03 -9.29 4.56
CA GLN A 52 -13.67 -10.54 5.25
C GLN A 52 -14.82 -11.54 5.19
N GLU A 53 -16.05 -11.13 5.54
CA GLU A 53 -17.24 -11.99 5.46
C GLU A 53 -17.47 -12.53 4.04
N GLN A 54 -17.41 -11.67 3.03
CA GLN A 54 -17.61 -12.07 1.63
C GLN A 54 -16.50 -12.98 1.11
N VAL A 55 -15.25 -12.77 1.55
CA VAL A 55 -14.15 -13.67 1.20
C VAL A 55 -14.37 -15.01 1.89
N VAL A 56 -14.70 -15.06 3.17
CA VAL A 56 -15.00 -16.32 3.87
C VAL A 56 -16.13 -17.09 3.17
N GLU A 57 -17.22 -16.42 2.79
CA GLU A 57 -18.32 -17.04 2.05
C GLU A 57 -17.88 -17.59 0.68
N LEU A 58 -16.97 -16.90 -0.03
CA LEU A 58 -16.39 -17.40 -1.28
C LEU A 58 -15.50 -18.64 -1.06
N LEU A 59 -14.84 -18.73 0.09
CA LEU A 59 -13.96 -19.85 0.44
C LEU A 59 -14.76 -21.08 0.93
N GLU A 60 -15.95 -20.88 1.51
CA GLU A 60 -16.87 -21.94 1.94
C GLU A 60 -17.37 -22.73 0.72
N GLY A 61 -16.67 -23.81 0.39
CA GLY A 61 -16.99 -24.68 -0.74
C GLY A 61 -15.85 -24.82 -1.75
N ASP A 62 -14.76 -24.08 -1.59
CA ASP A 62 -13.57 -24.29 -2.40
C ASP A 62 -12.66 -25.38 -1.80
N PRO A 63 -12.40 -26.49 -2.50
CA PRO A 63 -11.59 -27.59 -1.98
C PRO A 63 -10.11 -27.24 -1.81
N CYS A 64 -9.64 -26.15 -2.43
CA CYS A 64 -8.27 -25.66 -2.29
C CYS A 64 -8.10 -24.62 -1.20
N SER A 65 -9.19 -24.16 -0.59
CA SER A 65 -9.14 -23.22 0.53
C SER A 65 -9.16 -23.95 1.87
N LEU A 66 -8.22 -23.60 2.75
CA LEU A 66 -8.25 -23.96 4.16
C LEU A 66 -8.79 -22.82 5.04
N GLY A 67 -8.87 -21.60 4.51
CA GLY A 67 -9.49 -20.47 5.19
C GLY A 67 -8.88 -19.11 4.84
N LEU A 68 -9.45 -18.08 5.45
CA LEU A 68 -8.95 -16.71 5.41
C LEU A 68 -8.07 -16.44 6.63
N GLN A 69 -6.85 -15.95 6.43
CA GLN A 69 -6.00 -15.48 7.53
C GLN A 69 -6.27 -14.02 7.88
N ASP A 70 -6.25 -13.14 6.87
CA ASP A 70 -6.31 -11.69 7.08
C ASP A 70 -6.73 -10.94 5.81
N VAL A 71 -7.37 -9.79 6.00
CA VAL A 71 -7.65 -8.78 4.97
C VAL A 71 -7.24 -7.43 5.54
N ALA A 72 -6.24 -6.79 4.92
CA ALA A 72 -5.67 -5.54 5.40
C ALA A 72 -5.54 -4.50 4.29
N TRP A 73 -5.65 -3.22 4.65
CA TRP A 73 -5.37 -2.11 3.73
C TRP A 73 -3.90 -1.68 3.81
N ARG A 74 -3.19 -1.69 2.67
CA ARG A 74 -1.82 -1.17 2.55
C ARG A 74 -1.83 0.23 1.97
N ARG A 75 -1.85 1.24 2.85
CA ARG A 75 -1.88 2.66 2.47
C ARG A 75 -0.73 3.10 1.56
N ASN A 76 0.47 2.54 1.71
CA ASN A 76 1.62 2.93 0.87
C ASN A 76 1.52 2.39 -0.57
N GLU A 77 0.66 1.39 -0.79
CA GLU A 77 0.51 0.70 -2.08
C GLU A 77 -0.88 0.91 -2.70
N GLY A 78 -1.78 1.62 -2.01
CA GLY A 78 -3.13 1.92 -2.48
C GLY A 78 -3.99 0.68 -2.77
N ARG A 79 -3.78 -0.41 -2.02
CA ARG A 79 -4.39 -1.71 -2.30
C ARG A 79 -4.75 -2.51 -1.05
N PHE A 80 -5.69 -3.43 -1.22
CA PHE A 80 -5.98 -4.46 -0.25
C PHE A 80 -4.95 -5.58 -0.34
N VAL A 81 -4.57 -6.12 0.80
CA VAL A 81 -3.75 -7.33 0.93
C VAL A 81 -4.57 -8.38 1.62
N VAL A 82 -4.74 -9.52 0.97
CA VAL A 82 -5.48 -10.66 1.47
C VAL A 82 -4.53 -11.82 1.65
N ARG A 83 -4.63 -12.50 2.78
CA ARG A 83 -3.84 -13.69 3.08
C ARG A 83 -4.78 -14.87 3.28
N LEU A 84 -4.54 -15.94 2.55
CA LEU A 84 -5.35 -17.15 2.54
C LEU A 84 -4.50 -18.34 2.97
N ASP A 85 -5.13 -19.30 3.62
CA ASP A 85 -4.58 -20.64 3.74
C ASP A 85 -5.11 -21.49 2.59
N ALA A 86 -4.21 -22.14 1.86
CA ALA A 86 -4.51 -23.03 0.76
C ALA A 86 -4.02 -24.44 1.05
N ASP A 87 -4.76 -25.44 0.58
CA ASP A 87 -4.38 -26.84 0.71
C ASP A 87 -3.11 -27.09 -0.15
N PRO A 88 -2.00 -27.56 0.42
CA PRO A 88 -0.80 -27.90 -0.35
C PRO A 88 -1.02 -29.01 -1.38
N ALA A 89 -2.07 -29.84 -1.22
CA ALA A 89 -2.47 -30.83 -2.22
C ALA A 89 -3.02 -30.16 -3.49
N CYS A 90 -3.51 -28.92 -3.39
CA CYS A 90 -3.89 -28.16 -4.56
C CYS A 90 -2.67 -27.66 -5.31
N GLY A 91 -2.57 -28.07 -6.57
CA GLY A 91 -1.49 -27.63 -7.45
C GLY A 91 -1.46 -26.11 -7.60
N HIS A 92 -0.29 -25.58 -7.93
CA HIS A 92 -0.05 -24.14 -8.07
C HIS A 92 -1.05 -23.42 -8.98
N SER A 93 -1.54 -24.09 -10.04
CA SER A 93 -2.59 -23.58 -10.94
C SER A 93 -3.90 -23.28 -10.21
N ALA A 94 -4.40 -24.24 -9.41
CA ALA A 94 -5.68 -24.12 -8.72
C ALA A 94 -5.60 -23.07 -7.61
N ALA A 95 -4.52 -23.07 -6.83
CA ALA A 95 -4.27 -22.04 -5.83
C ALA A 95 -4.19 -20.64 -6.47
N LYS A 96 -3.59 -20.51 -7.65
CA LYS A 96 -3.50 -19.22 -8.36
C LYS A 96 -4.87 -18.76 -8.86
N GLU A 97 -5.71 -19.68 -9.34
CA GLU A 97 -7.07 -19.38 -9.74
C GLU A 97 -7.92 -18.93 -8.54
N LEU A 98 -7.81 -19.61 -7.40
CA LEU A 98 -8.43 -19.19 -6.14
C LEU A 98 -8.02 -17.77 -5.76
N CYS A 99 -6.72 -17.47 -5.74
CA CYS A 99 -6.22 -16.12 -5.46
C CYS A 99 -6.77 -15.07 -6.44
N ALA A 100 -6.86 -15.40 -7.73
CA ALA A 100 -7.39 -14.50 -8.75
C ALA A 100 -8.89 -14.20 -8.53
N ARG A 101 -9.69 -15.19 -8.15
CA ARG A 101 -11.12 -14.98 -7.84
C ARG A 101 -11.30 -14.11 -6.60
N VAL A 102 -10.52 -14.36 -5.54
CA VAL A 102 -10.53 -13.54 -4.33
C VAL A 102 -10.11 -12.10 -4.65
N ALA A 103 -9.06 -11.91 -5.45
CA ALA A 103 -8.60 -10.57 -5.84
C ALA A 103 -9.71 -9.80 -6.57
N ARG A 104 -10.35 -10.42 -7.57
CA ARG A 104 -11.46 -9.83 -8.31
C ARG A 104 -12.64 -9.46 -7.42
N LEU A 105 -13.00 -10.31 -6.47
CA LEU A 105 -14.07 -10.02 -5.50
C LEU A 105 -13.74 -8.77 -4.70
N VAL A 106 -12.55 -8.75 -4.09
CA VAL A 106 -12.10 -7.66 -3.22
C VAL A 106 -11.94 -6.36 -4.00
N THR A 107 -11.47 -6.42 -5.23
CA THR A 107 -11.38 -5.23 -6.08
C THR A 107 -12.75 -4.74 -6.55
N ALA A 108 -13.67 -5.63 -6.92
CA ALA A 108 -15.03 -5.24 -7.29
C ALA A 108 -15.82 -4.64 -6.13
N LYS A 109 -15.60 -5.11 -4.90
CA LYS A 109 -16.35 -4.69 -3.71
C LYS A 109 -15.69 -3.55 -2.95
N GLY A 110 -14.36 -3.56 -2.88
CA GLY A 110 -13.54 -2.56 -2.19
C GLY A 110 -13.19 -1.35 -3.07
N GLY A 111 -13.34 -1.45 -4.39
CA GLY A 111 -13.04 -0.35 -5.33
C GLY A 111 -11.54 -0.06 -5.51
N HIS A 112 -10.66 -0.87 -4.92
CA HIS A 112 -9.21 -0.74 -5.00
C HIS A 112 -8.57 -2.07 -5.41
N PRO A 113 -7.40 -2.07 -6.07
CA PRO A 113 -6.68 -3.30 -6.41
C PRO A 113 -6.43 -4.18 -5.18
N ALA A 114 -6.34 -5.49 -5.40
CA ALA A 114 -6.05 -6.46 -4.35
C ALA A 114 -4.80 -7.27 -4.69
N SER A 115 -4.00 -7.56 -3.67
CA SER A 115 -2.90 -8.52 -3.72
C SER A 115 -3.23 -9.67 -2.78
N VAL A 116 -3.29 -10.88 -3.32
CA VAL A 116 -3.72 -12.06 -2.59
C VAL A 116 -2.55 -13.03 -2.50
N PHE A 117 -2.25 -13.48 -1.30
CA PHE A 117 -1.16 -14.40 -1.00
C PHE A 117 -1.76 -15.66 -0.39
N ALA A 118 -1.45 -16.82 -0.98
CA ALA A 118 -1.83 -18.11 -0.42
C ALA A 118 -0.63 -18.75 0.27
N TYR A 119 -0.84 -19.20 1.49
CA TYR A 119 0.14 -19.91 2.32
C TYR A 119 -0.35 -21.33 2.57
N ASN A 120 0.57 -22.26 2.82
CA ASN A 120 0.20 -23.58 3.34
C ASN A 120 -0.04 -23.50 4.86
N GLY A 121 -0.58 -24.57 5.47
CA GLY A 121 -0.79 -24.65 6.92
C GLY A 121 0.48 -24.56 7.79
N ALA A 122 1.67 -24.49 7.20
CA ALA A 122 2.94 -24.22 7.87
C ALA A 122 3.40 -22.75 7.74
N GLY A 123 2.63 -21.90 7.05
CA GLY A 123 2.95 -20.49 6.82
C GLY A 123 3.91 -20.23 5.66
N GLU A 124 4.19 -21.24 4.81
CA GLU A 124 5.05 -21.08 3.64
C GLU A 124 4.23 -20.60 2.43
N PRO A 125 4.75 -19.69 1.59
CA PRO A 125 4.02 -19.19 0.44
C PRO A 125 3.85 -20.26 -0.65
N VAL A 126 2.60 -20.53 -1.03
CA VAL A 126 2.25 -21.45 -2.13
C VAL A 126 2.18 -20.70 -3.46
N THR A 127 1.49 -19.56 -3.45
CA THR A 127 1.34 -18.71 -4.64
C THR A 127 0.90 -17.29 -4.26
N GLN A 128 0.97 -16.39 -5.22
CA GLN A 128 0.47 -15.03 -5.08
C GLN A 128 -0.19 -14.56 -6.38
N TYR A 129 -1.19 -13.70 -6.25
CA TYR A 129 -1.83 -13.00 -7.34
C TYR A 129 -1.82 -11.50 -7.04
N ILE A 130 -1.42 -10.71 -8.02
CA ILE A 130 -1.33 -9.26 -7.92
C ILE A 130 -2.06 -8.69 -9.13
N GLU A 131 -3.10 -7.91 -8.88
CA GLU A 131 -3.82 -7.13 -9.88
C GLU A 131 -3.09 -5.81 -10.23
#